data_AF-A0A0A9DZC0-F1
#
_entry.id   AF-A0A0A9DZC0-F1
#
_cell.length_a   1.000
_cell.length_b   1.000
_cell.length_c   1.000
_cell.angle_alpha   90.00
_cell.angle_beta   90.00
_cell.angle_gamma   90.00
#
_symmetry.space_group_name_H-M   'P 1'
#
loop_
_entity.id
_entity.type
_entity.pdbx_description
1 polymer ?
#
loop_
_entity_poly.entity_id
_entity_poly.type
_entity_poly.pdbx_seq_one_letter_code
_entity_poly.pdbx_strand_id
1 'polypeptide(L)'
;MLFELLTRSQALAELTWPAILSKREEFRKMFEGFNYAFISEFTEKKISLLRSSGSMLLSEQKIRAVVTNAKQMHKVIQEFGSFSNYCWSFVNHRPITNSFRYARQVPTKTPKAEAISKDLMRRGFQCVGPTTIYSFMQVSGIVNDHVSCCFIFQACSQHKANEKNVRAEPALPDRRLSSASSEDSDIREM
;
A
#
# COMPACT_ATOMS: atom_id res chain seq x y z
N MET A 1 6.02 -3.67 -2.23
CA MET A 1 4.86 -4.37 -2.84
C MET A 1 3.73 -3.43 -3.26
N LEU A 2 3.19 -2.53 -2.43
CA LEU A 2 2.06 -1.66 -2.84
C LEU A 2 2.38 -0.69 -3.98
N PHE A 3 3.59 -0.12 -4.03
CA PHE A 3 4.01 0.74 -5.14
C PHE A 3 4.01 0.01 -6.50
N GLU A 4 4.44 -1.25 -6.52
CA GLU A 4 4.37 -2.13 -7.71
C GLU A 4 2.92 -2.33 -8.17
N LEU A 5 2.00 -2.57 -7.24
CA LEU A 5 0.58 -2.73 -7.55
C LEU A 5 -0.03 -1.44 -8.10
N LEU A 6 0.34 -0.28 -7.55
CA LEU A 6 -0.09 1.02 -8.06
C LEU A 6 0.41 1.22 -9.50
N THR A 7 1.70 0.99 -9.74
CA THR A 7 2.31 1.12 -11.07
C THR A 7 1.66 0.18 -12.10
N ARG A 8 1.36 -1.07 -11.73
CA ARG A 8 0.64 -1.99 -12.61
C ARG A 8 -0.80 -1.56 -12.86
N SER A 9 -1.48 -1.02 -11.86
CA SER A 9 -2.83 -0.46 -12.03
C SER A 9 -2.83 0.76 -12.96
N GLN A 10 -1.74 1.52 -13.00
CA GLN A 10 -1.55 2.62 -13.95
C GLN A 10 -1.37 2.15 -15.39
N ALA A 11 -0.73 0.98 -15.57
CA ALA A 11 -0.53 0.34 -16.87
C ALA A 11 -1.85 -0.11 -17.51
N LEU A 12 -2.93 -0.27 -16.73
CA LEU A 12 -4.25 -0.65 -17.26
C LEU A 12 -4.86 0.34 -18.25
N ALA A 13 -4.37 1.58 -18.27
CA ALA A 13 -4.80 2.55 -19.27
C ALA A 13 -4.30 2.21 -20.69
N GLU A 14 -3.28 1.35 -20.80
CA GLU A 14 -2.60 1.03 -22.07
C GLU A 14 -2.57 -0.48 -22.35
N LEU A 15 -2.66 -1.31 -21.31
CA LEU A 15 -2.58 -2.76 -21.38
C LEU A 15 -3.74 -3.43 -20.64
N THR A 16 -4.08 -4.66 -21.04
CA THR A 16 -5.01 -5.50 -20.28
C THR A 16 -4.29 -6.18 -19.11
N TRP A 17 -5.02 -6.57 -18.07
CA TRP A 17 -4.45 -7.34 -16.95
C TRP A 17 -3.67 -8.57 -17.43
N PRO A 18 -4.19 -9.47 -18.30
CA PRO A 18 -3.42 -10.61 -18.81
C PRO A 18 -2.08 -10.21 -19.43
N ALA A 19 -2.03 -9.12 -20.21
CA ALA A 19 -0.79 -8.62 -20.80
C ALA A 19 0.19 -8.08 -19.75
N ILE A 20 -0.29 -7.37 -18.74
CA ILE A 20 0.55 -6.91 -17.62
C ILE A 20 1.11 -8.12 -16.85
N LEU A 21 0.28 -9.14 -16.65
CA LEU A 21 0.63 -10.33 -15.88
C LEU A 21 1.56 -11.29 -16.64
N SER A 22 1.55 -11.31 -17.98
CA SER A 22 2.52 -12.08 -18.76
C SER A 22 3.89 -11.42 -18.80
N LYS A 23 3.94 -10.08 -18.70
CA LYS A 23 5.16 -9.26 -18.76
C LYS A 23 5.73 -8.87 -17.40
N ARG A 24 5.37 -9.57 -16.31
CA ARG A 24 5.73 -9.17 -14.93
C ARG A 24 7.23 -9.01 -14.72
N GLU A 25 8.04 -9.92 -15.27
CA GLU A 25 9.49 -9.87 -15.15
C GLU A 25 10.10 -8.72 -15.95
N GLU A 26 9.54 -8.39 -17.12
CA GLU A 26 9.96 -7.24 -17.90
C GLU A 26 9.67 -5.93 -17.15
N PHE A 27 8.46 -5.81 -16.58
CA PHE A 27 8.10 -4.69 -15.71
C PHE A 27 9.04 -4.57 -14.49
N ARG A 28 9.37 -5.71 -13.85
CA ARG A 28 10.28 -5.74 -12.70
C ARG A 28 11.68 -5.28 -13.08
N LYS A 29 12.20 -5.71 -14.24
CA LYS A 29 13.50 -5.25 -14.76
C LYS A 29 13.48 -3.76 -15.13
N MET A 30 12.44 -3.33 -15.84
CA MET A 30 12.25 -1.94 -16.30
C MET A 30 12.23 -0.94 -15.12
N PHE A 31 11.63 -1.32 -14.00
CA PHE A 31 11.51 -0.49 -12.82
C PHE A 31 12.38 -0.96 -11.64
N GLU A 32 13.50 -1.63 -11.90
CA GLU A 32 14.49 -2.01 -10.86
C GLU A 32 13.87 -2.62 -9.59
N GLY A 33 13.04 -3.64 -9.78
CA GLY A 33 12.36 -4.32 -8.66
C GLY A 33 11.25 -3.50 -8.01
N PHE A 34 10.79 -2.43 -8.66
CA PHE A 34 9.84 -1.44 -8.11
C PHE A 34 10.36 -0.73 -6.85
N ASN A 35 11.68 -0.57 -6.74
CA ASN A 35 12.27 0.22 -5.68
C ASN A 35 12.10 1.71 -5.99
N TYR A 36 11.16 2.35 -5.28
CA TYR A 36 10.84 3.77 -5.49
C TYR A 36 12.05 4.70 -5.27
N ALA A 37 13.02 4.34 -4.42
CA ALA A 37 14.22 5.14 -4.20
C ALA A 37 15.18 5.12 -5.41
N PHE A 38 15.25 4.01 -6.15
CA PHE A 38 16.02 4.00 -7.39
C PHE A 38 15.26 4.62 -8.56
N ILE A 39 13.95 4.39 -8.62
CA ILE A 39 13.09 4.93 -9.67
C ILE A 39 13.01 6.45 -9.60
N SER A 40 13.04 7.05 -8.39
CA SER A 40 13.03 8.51 -8.24
C SER A 40 14.24 9.18 -8.92
N GLU A 41 15.35 8.47 -9.06
CA GLU A 41 16.59 8.96 -9.65
C GLU A 41 16.70 8.70 -11.16
N PHE A 42 15.63 8.21 -11.80
CA PHE A 42 15.64 8.00 -13.25
C PHE A 42 15.82 9.33 -13.99
N THR A 43 16.89 9.41 -14.77
CA THR A 43 17.22 10.57 -15.59
C THR A 43 16.46 10.56 -16.91
N GLU A 44 16.39 11.71 -17.58
CA GLU A 44 15.81 11.85 -18.93
C GLU A 44 16.42 10.88 -19.95
N LYS A 45 17.74 10.64 -19.85
CA LYS A 45 18.44 9.66 -20.68
C LYS A 45 17.91 8.24 -20.43
N LYS A 46 17.70 7.88 -19.16
CA LYS A 46 17.17 6.56 -18.79
C LYS A 46 15.73 6.39 -19.27
N ILE A 47 14.88 7.39 -19.09
CA ILE A 47 13.49 7.37 -19.58
C ILE A 47 13.46 7.17 -21.10
N SER A 48 14.32 7.88 -21.83
CA SER A 48 14.46 7.76 -23.28
C SER A 48 14.97 6.37 -23.71
N LEU A 49 15.91 5.80 -22.98
CA LEU A 49 16.42 4.43 -23.19
C LEU A 49 15.34 3.37 -22.98
N LEU A 50 14.55 3.48 -21.91
CA LEU A 50 13.45 2.56 -21.61
C LEU A 50 12.38 2.59 -22.72
N ARG A 51 12.18 3.75 -23.36
CA ARG A 51 11.29 3.89 -24.51
C ARG A 51 11.83 3.17 -25.75
N SER A 52 13.13 3.27 -25.99
CA SER A 52 13.78 2.77 -27.22
C SER A 52 14.15 1.28 -27.17
N SER A 53 14.12 0.64 -26.00
CA SER A 53 14.60 -0.74 -25.79
C SER A 53 13.67 -1.83 -26.31
N GLY A 54 12.71 -1.51 -27.21
CA GLY A 54 11.88 -2.48 -27.93
C GLY A 54 10.76 -3.12 -27.11
N SER A 55 10.87 -3.16 -25.78
CA SER A 55 9.76 -3.49 -24.89
C SER A 55 8.87 -2.25 -24.71
N MET A 56 8.03 -1.97 -25.70
CA MET A 56 7.05 -0.87 -25.72
C MET A 56 5.91 -1.14 -24.72
N LEU A 57 6.25 -1.37 -23.45
CA LEU A 57 5.32 -1.76 -22.39
C LEU A 57 4.42 -0.62 -21.97
N LEU A 58 4.96 0.61 -21.97
CA LEU A 58 4.29 1.80 -21.51
C LEU A 58 4.70 3.00 -22.36
N SER A 59 3.79 3.95 -22.49
CA SER A 59 4.08 5.27 -23.05
C SER A 59 5.09 6.02 -22.18
N GLU A 60 5.80 6.97 -22.81
CA GLU A 60 6.73 7.84 -22.09
C GLU A 60 6.03 8.63 -20.97
N GLN A 61 4.80 9.06 -21.19
CA GLN A 61 3.99 9.74 -20.19
C GLN A 61 3.78 8.86 -18.94
N LYS A 62 3.52 7.56 -19.12
CA LYS A 62 3.37 6.63 -17.99
C LYS A 62 4.68 6.39 -17.26
N ILE A 63 5.79 6.23 -17.98
CA ILE A 63 7.11 6.07 -17.36
C ILE A 63 7.43 7.30 -16.50
N ARG A 64 7.23 8.52 -17.05
CA ARG A 64 7.41 9.78 -16.32
C ARG A 64 6.51 9.89 -15.09
N ALA A 65 5.26 9.46 -15.21
CA ALA A 65 4.32 9.42 -14.08
C ALA A 65 4.83 8.49 -12.97
N VAL A 66 5.32 7.29 -13.30
CA VAL A 66 5.89 6.34 -12.33
C VAL A 66 7.11 6.94 -11.61
N VAL A 67 8.01 7.60 -12.35
CA VAL A 67 9.16 8.32 -11.76
C VAL A 67 8.71 9.44 -10.83
N THR A 68 7.72 10.23 -11.24
CA THR A 68 7.15 11.30 -10.40
C THR A 68 6.49 10.74 -9.14
N ASN A 69 5.75 9.64 -9.27
CA ASN A 69 5.11 8.97 -8.13
C ASN A 69 6.15 8.40 -7.16
N ALA A 70 7.24 7.85 -7.67
CA ALA A 70 8.35 7.37 -6.86
C ALA A 70 9.00 8.50 -6.04
N LYS A 71 9.12 9.71 -6.62
CA LYS A 71 9.57 10.90 -5.88
C LYS A 71 8.59 11.31 -4.78
N GLN A 72 7.28 11.33 -5.07
CA GLN A 72 6.28 11.71 -4.07
C GLN A 72 6.10 10.65 -2.97
N MET A 73 6.45 9.40 -3.25
CA MET A 73 6.40 8.33 -2.24
C MET A 73 7.20 8.67 -0.98
N HIS A 74 8.36 9.30 -1.11
CA HIS A 74 9.17 9.65 0.05
C HIS A 74 8.41 10.57 1.02
N LYS A 75 7.70 11.57 0.51
CA LYS A 75 6.89 12.50 1.32
C LYS A 75 5.74 11.79 2.03
N VAL A 76 5.04 10.89 1.34
CA VAL A 76 3.97 10.10 1.94
C VAL A 76 4.50 9.20 3.05
N ILE A 77 5.67 8.58 2.85
CA ILE A 77 6.30 7.74 3.88
C ILE A 77 6.73 8.58 5.07
N GLN A 78 7.27 9.78 4.87
CA GLN A 78 7.63 10.68 5.97
C GLN A 78 6.41 11.10 6.80
N GLU A 79 5.28 11.39 6.17
CA GLU A 79 4.07 11.87 6.85
C GLU A 79 3.26 10.74 7.52
N PHE A 80 3.17 9.57 6.90
CA PHE A 80 2.30 8.46 7.35
C PHE A 80 3.08 7.24 7.89
N GLY A 81 4.41 7.32 7.92
CA GLY A 81 5.33 6.22 8.27
C GLY A 81 5.45 5.15 7.17
N SER A 82 4.39 4.87 6.42
CA SER A 82 4.42 3.96 5.28
C SER A 82 3.31 4.22 4.26
N PHE A 83 3.51 3.79 3.02
CA PHE A 83 2.45 3.85 2.00
C PHE A 83 1.24 2.98 2.36
N SER A 84 1.49 1.86 3.05
CA SER A 84 0.42 0.98 3.52
C SER A 84 -0.47 1.72 4.50
N ASN A 85 0.11 2.32 5.54
CA ASN A 85 -0.64 3.10 6.52
C ASN A 85 -1.46 4.21 5.87
N TYR A 86 -0.85 4.94 4.93
CA TYR A 86 -1.54 5.94 4.13
C TYR A 86 -2.77 5.36 3.41
N CYS A 87 -2.61 4.34 2.57
CA CYS A 87 -3.72 3.76 1.81
C CYS A 87 -4.83 3.18 2.72
N TRP A 88 -4.45 2.48 3.79
CA TRP A 88 -5.39 1.85 4.71
C TRP A 88 -6.12 2.84 5.62
N SER A 89 -5.54 4.02 5.88
CA SER A 89 -6.18 5.06 6.70
C SER A 89 -7.52 5.54 6.11
N PHE A 90 -7.65 5.56 4.77
CA PHE A 90 -8.89 5.95 4.08
C PHE A 90 -10.07 5.00 4.34
N VAL A 91 -9.77 3.78 4.80
CA VAL A 91 -10.74 2.71 5.08
C VAL A 91 -10.70 2.28 6.54
N ASN A 92 -10.19 3.14 7.45
CA ASN A 92 -10.07 2.86 8.88
C ASN A 92 -9.35 1.52 9.16
N HIS A 93 -8.34 1.20 8.36
CA HIS A 93 -7.58 -0.04 8.43
C HIS A 93 -8.44 -1.31 8.35
N ARG A 94 -9.58 -1.24 7.67
CA ARG A 94 -10.48 -2.38 7.46
C ARG A 94 -10.81 -2.53 5.98
N PRO A 95 -10.71 -3.75 5.43
CA PRO A 95 -11.03 -3.97 4.03
C PRO A 95 -12.53 -3.73 3.80
N ILE A 96 -12.86 -3.12 2.68
CA ILE A 96 -14.24 -2.96 2.23
C ILE A 96 -14.64 -4.27 1.56
N THR A 97 -15.62 -4.99 2.12
CA THR A 97 -16.16 -6.21 1.52
C THR A 97 -17.45 -5.88 0.81
N ASN A 98 -17.46 -5.98 -0.52
CA ASN A 98 -18.66 -5.89 -1.32
C ASN A 98 -19.17 -7.30 -1.63
N SER A 99 -20.48 -7.50 -1.65
CA SER A 99 -21.11 -8.80 -1.92
C SER A 99 -21.88 -8.77 -3.24
N PHE A 100 -21.19 -8.44 -4.33
CA PHE A 100 -21.79 -8.40 -5.67
C PHE A 100 -22.19 -9.81 -6.11
N ARG A 101 -23.39 -9.96 -6.67
CA ARG A 101 -23.86 -11.25 -7.18
C ARG A 101 -23.27 -11.56 -8.55
N TYR A 102 -23.03 -10.52 -9.36
CA TYR A 102 -22.56 -10.65 -10.74
C TYR A 102 -21.41 -9.67 -11.02
N ALA A 103 -20.46 -10.08 -11.87
CA ALA A 103 -19.30 -9.26 -12.24
C ALA A 103 -19.69 -7.89 -12.84
N ARG A 104 -20.78 -7.81 -13.60
CA ARG A 104 -21.31 -6.56 -14.17
C ARG A 104 -21.75 -5.52 -13.14
N GLN A 105 -21.94 -5.92 -11.88
CA GLN A 105 -22.30 -5.01 -10.79
C GLN A 105 -21.06 -4.37 -10.14
N VAL A 106 -19.87 -4.93 -10.38
CA VAL A 106 -18.62 -4.37 -9.88
C VAL A 106 -18.39 -3.04 -10.61
N PRO A 107 -18.36 -1.91 -9.89
CA PRO A 107 -18.21 -0.61 -10.52
C PRO A 107 -16.78 -0.44 -11.05
N THR A 108 -16.58 0.50 -11.98
CA THR A 108 -15.24 0.85 -12.46
C THR A 108 -14.53 1.85 -11.54
N LYS A 109 -15.28 2.57 -10.70
CA LYS A 109 -14.80 3.52 -9.69
C LYS A 109 -15.81 3.67 -8.56
N THR A 110 -15.37 4.16 -7.41
CA THR A 110 -16.23 4.40 -6.23
C THR A 110 -15.94 5.77 -5.61
N PRO A 111 -16.86 6.33 -4.81
CA PRO A 111 -16.61 7.59 -4.09
C PRO A 111 -15.35 7.55 -3.22
N LYS A 112 -15.04 6.37 -2.65
CA LYS A 112 -13.81 6.17 -1.87
C LYS A 112 -12.56 6.26 -2.75
N ALA A 113 -12.58 5.62 -3.92
CA ALA A 113 -11.48 5.72 -4.88
C ALA A 113 -11.32 7.15 -5.42
N GLU A 114 -12.41 7.89 -5.61
CA GLU A 114 -12.38 9.31 -5.99
C GLU A 114 -11.71 10.17 -4.90
N ALA A 115 -12.01 9.93 -3.63
CA ALA A 115 -11.37 10.62 -2.52
C ALA A 115 -9.86 10.35 -2.44
N ILE A 116 -9.45 9.09 -2.54
CA ILE A 116 -8.03 8.70 -2.53
C ILE A 116 -7.30 9.26 -3.77
N SER A 117 -7.92 9.17 -4.94
CA SER A 117 -7.39 9.73 -6.19
C SER A 117 -7.15 11.24 -6.07
N LYS A 118 -8.14 11.98 -5.55
CA LYS A 118 -8.01 13.43 -5.34
C LYS A 118 -6.89 13.76 -4.37
N ASP A 119 -6.71 12.98 -3.31
CA ASP A 119 -5.64 13.20 -2.34
C ASP A 119 -4.25 12.91 -2.93
N LEU A 120 -4.09 11.79 -3.62
CA LEU A 120 -2.84 11.44 -4.32
C LEU A 120 -2.47 12.51 -5.36
N MET A 121 -3.43 12.99 -6.14
CA MET A 121 -3.19 14.07 -7.11
C MET A 121 -2.74 15.37 -6.42
N ARG A 122 -3.37 15.74 -5.29
CA ARG A 122 -2.93 16.90 -4.49
C ARG A 122 -1.50 16.75 -3.98
N ARG A 123 -1.08 15.52 -3.69
CA ARG A 123 0.29 15.18 -3.27
C ARG A 123 1.28 15.09 -4.43
N GLY A 124 0.85 15.39 -5.65
CA GLY A 124 1.68 15.42 -6.84
C GLY A 124 1.85 14.07 -7.55
N PHE A 125 1.06 13.05 -7.17
CA PHE A 125 1.04 11.81 -7.94
C PHE A 125 0.36 12.05 -9.30
N GLN A 126 0.85 11.38 -10.32
CA GLN A 126 0.39 11.44 -11.70
C GLN A 126 -0.22 10.12 -12.15
N CYS A 127 -1.14 10.19 -13.12
CA CYS A 127 -1.85 9.03 -13.66
C CYS A 127 -2.60 8.18 -12.61
N VAL A 128 -3.04 8.81 -11.52
CA VAL A 128 -3.76 8.18 -10.40
C VAL A 128 -5.25 8.52 -10.42
N GLY A 129 -5.90 8.38 -11.58
CA GLY A 129 -7.33 8.66 -11.71
C GLY A 129 -8.21 7.67 -10.91
N PRO A 130 -9.49 7.99 -10.65
CA PRO A 130 -10.35 7.16 -9.79
C PRO A 130 -10.47 5.70 -10.23
N THR A 131 -10.52 5.42 -11.53
CA THR A 131 -10.55 4.05 -12.07
C THR A 131 -9.27 3.28 -11.77
N THR A 132 -8.11 3.92 -11.95
CA THR A 132 -6.81 3.34 -11.61
C THR A 132 -6.69 3.06 -10.13
N ILE A 133 -7.14 3.99 -9.29
CA ILE A 133 -7.12 3.82 -7.84
C ILE A 133 -8.09 2.73 -7.39
N TYR A 134 -9.26 2.64 -7.99
CA TYR A 134 -10.19 1.56 -7.66
C TYR A 134 -9.61 0.19 -8.04
N SER A 135 -8.98 0.08 -9.22
CA SER A 135 -8.29 -1.16 -9.59
C SER A 135 -7.14 -1.49 -8.65
N PHE A 136 -6.36 -0.49 -8.23
CA PHE A 136 -5.33 -0.64 -7.19
C PHE A 136 -5.92 -1.15 -5.87
N MET A 137 -7.06 -0.59 -5.42
CA MET A 137 -7.73 -1.01 -4.19
C MET A 137 -8.18 -2.48 -4.26
N GLN A 138 -8.64 -2.94 -5.43
CA GLN A 138 -9.02 -4.34 -5.65
C GLN A 138 -7.79 -5.26 -5.57
N VAL A 139 -6.72 -4.98 -6.32
CA VAL A 139 -5.53 -5.86 -6.35
C VAL A 139 -4.70 -5.82 -5.07
N SER A 140 -4.81 -4.77 -4.26
CA SER A 140 -4.14 -4.64 -2.96
C SER A 140 -4.93 -5.23 -1.80
N GLY A 141 -6.18 -5.66 -2.04
CA GLY A 141 -7.05 -6.21 -0.99
C GLY A 141 -7.68 -5.17 -0.06
N ILE A 142 -7.51 -3.87 -0.35
CA ILE A 142 -8.25 -2.79 0.33
C ILE A 142 -9.76 -2.96 0.10
N VAL A 143 -10.13 -3.44 -1.09
CA VAL A 143 -11.50 -3.82 -1.45
C VAL A 143 -11.51 -5.30 -1.84
N ASN A 144 -12.43 -6.05 -1.23
CA ASN A 144 -12.79 -7.39 -1.67
C ASN A 144 -14.03 -7.31 -2.56
N ASP A 145 -13.80 -7.40 -3.87
CA ASP A 145 -14.82 -7.39 -4.92
C ASP A 145 -15.05 -8.77 -5.56
N HIS A 146 -14.56 -9.84 -4.93
CA HIS A 146 -14.94 -11.18 -5.36
C HIS A 146 -16.47 -11.30 -5.34
N VAL A 147 -17.04 -11.81 -6.43
CA VAL A 147 -18.49 -12.06 -6.48
C VAL A 147 -18.88 -13.08 -5.42
N SER A 148 -20.11 -12.99 -4.91
CA SER A 148 -20.57 -13.77 -3.76
C SER A 148 -20.49 -15.29 -3.94
N CYS A 149 -20.50 -15.78 -5.19
CA CYS A 149 -20.33 -17.20 -5.52
C CYS A 149 -18.87 -17.62 -5.76
N CYS A 150 -17.90 -16.71 -5.69
CA CYS A 150 -16.50 -17.04 -5.83
C CYS A 150 -16.03 -17.85 -4.60
N PHE A 151 -15.36 -18.97 -4.84
CA PHE A 151 -14.85 -19.84 -3.77
C PHE A 151 -13.88 -19.14 -2.81
N ILE A 152 -13.22 -18.06 -3.24
CA ILE A 152 -12.28 -17.27 -2.42
C ILE A 152 -13.00 -16.17 -1.61
N PHE A 153 -14.26 -15.81 -1.95
CA PHE A 153 -14.96 -14.68 -1.34
C PHE A 153 -14.97 -14.75 0.19
N GLN A 154 -15.28 -15.92 0.75
CA GLN A 154 -15.31 -16.12 2.19
C GLN A 154 -13.92 -16.02 2.82
N ALA A 155 -12.90 -16.66 2.21
CA ALA A 155 -11.52 -16.60 2.70
C ALA A 155 -11.01 -15.16 2.78
N CYS A 156 -11.25 -14.34 1.76
CA CYS A 156 -10.88 -12.91 1.77
C CYS A 156 -11.73 -12.06 2.72
N SER A 157 -12.95 -12.49 3.06
CA SER A 157 -13.83 -11.79 4.01
C SER A 157 -13.51 -12.10 5.48
N GLN A 158 -12.82 -13.22 5.74
CA GLN A 158 -12.58 -13.78 7.07
C GLN A 158 -11.25 -13.35 7.73
N HIS A 159 -10.46 -12.46 7.12
CA HIS A 159 -9.29 -11.84 7.78
C HIS A 159 -9.63 -11.03 9.07
N LYS A 160 -10.91 -11.04 9.49
CA LYS A 160 -11.49 -10.31 10.62
C LYS A 160 -11.26 -10.91 12.02
N ALA A 161 -10.79 -12.15 12.18
CA ALA A 161 -10.93 -12.83 13.48
C ALA A 161 -9.69 -12.83 14.38
N ASN A 162 -8.45 -12.81 13.86
CA ASN A 162 -7.28 -13.16 14.67
C ASN A 162 -6.52 -12.00 15.34
N GLU A 163 -6.76 -10.74 14.97
CA GLU A 163 -6.04 -9.61 15.61
C GLU A 163 -6.63 -9.18 16.96
N LYS A 164 -7.86 -9.61 17.30
CA LYS A 164 -8.45 -9.31 18.61
C LYS A 164 -7.89 -10.15 19.76
N ASN A 165 -7.13 -11.21 19.48
CA ASN A 165 -6.65 -12.15 20.50
C ASN A 165 -5.16 -11.96 20.90
N VAL A 166 -4.49 -10.92 20.40
CA VAL A 166 -3.04 -10.67 20.67
C VAL A 166 -2.80 -9.49 21.62
N ARG A 167 -3.85 -8.84 22.14
CA ARG A 167 -3.74 -7.67 23.05
C ARG A 167 -4.16 -7.94 24.51
N ALA A 168 -4.12 -9.19 24.95
CA ALA A 168 -4.23 -9.52 26.37
C ALA A 168 -2.86 -9.99 26.91
N GLU A 169 -1.89 -9.09 26.97
CA GLU A 169 -0.77 -9.30 27.90
C GLU A 169 -1.20 -8.82 29.30
N PRO A 170 -0.97 -9.61 30.36
CA PRO A 170 -1.27 -9.18 31.72
C PRO A 170 -0.31 -8.06 32.12
N ALA A 171 -0.85 -6.96 32.65
CA ALA A 171 -0.05 -5.87 33.20
C ALA A 171 0.91 -6.40 34.28
N LEU A 172 2.21 -6.14 34.11
CA LEU A 172 3.23 -6.38 35.13
C LEU A 172 2.99 -5.46 36.33
N PRO A 173 3.18 -5.94 37.58
CA PRO A 173 2.90 -5.15 38.77
C PRO A 173 3.93 -4.04 38.98
N ASP A 174 3.42 -2.86 39.33
CA ASP A 174 4.14 -1.63 39.63
C ASP A 174 5.11 -1.80 40.81
N ARG A 175 6.42 -1.82 40.52
CA ARG A 175 7.47 -1.88 41.54
C ARG A 175 7.88 -0.45 41.89
N ARG A 176 7.18 0.15 42.86
CA ARG A 176 7.59 1.43 43.46
C ARG A 176 8.99 1.32 44.04
N LEU A 177 9.80 2.33 43.73
CA LEU A 177 11.11 2.57 44.31
C LEU A 177 11.00 2.69 45.84
N SER A 178 11.79 1.90 46.56
CA SER A 178 12.24 2.24 47.92
C SER A 178 13.71 2.67 47.84
N SER A 179 13.95 3.97 47.78
CA SER A 179 15.25 4.55 48.09
C SER A 179 15.44 4.59 49.61
N ALA A 180 16.64 4.23 50.03
CA ALA A 180 17.10 4.12 51.41
C ALA A 180 17.04 5.43 52.22
N SER A 181 16.90 5.28 53.53
CA SER A 181 17.49 6.19 54.52
C SER A 181 18.06 5.36 55.67
N SER A 182 19.38 5.35 55.74
CA SER A 182 20.20 4.99 56.90
C SER A 182 19.92 5.94 58.06
N GLU A 183 19.87 5.42 59.28
CA GLU A 183 20.36 6.14 60.46
C GLU A 183 20.67 5.15 61.59
N ASP A 184 21.77 5.51 62.26
CA ASP A 184 22.60 4.77 63.20
C ASP A 184 21.94 4.38 64.54
N SER A 185 22.69 3.50 65.23
CA SER A 185 23.04 3.57 66.66
C SER A 185 22.62 2.36 67.50
N ASP A 186 23.64 1.52 67.72
CA ASP A 186 24.14 1.02 69.00
C ASP A 186 23.21 0.37 70.04
N ILE A 187 23.85 -0.59 70.74
CA ILE A 187 23.81 -0.87 72.19
C ILE A 187 23.28 -2.28 72.58
N ARG A 188 24.25 -3.08 73.10
CA ARG A 188 24.16 -4.12 74.17
C ARG A 188 23.48 -5.45 73.83
N GLU A 189 23.82 -6.60 74.40
CA GLU A 189 24.90 -7.16 75.24
C GLU A 189 24.56 -8.67 75.33
N MET A 190 25.58 -9.50 75.56
CA MET A 190 25.55 -10.94 75.94
C MET A 190 25.34 -11.98 74.84
#